data_AF-A0A831QEV2-F1
#
_entry.id   AF-A0A831QEV2-F1
#
_cell.length_a   1.000
_cell.length_b   1.000
_cell.length_c   1.000
_cell.angle_alpha   90.00
_cell.angle_beta   90.00
_cell.angle_gamma   90.00
#
_symmetry.space_group_name_H-M   'P 1'
#
loop_
_entity.id
_entity.type
_entity.pdbx_description
1 polymer ?
#
loop_
_entity_poly.entity_id
_entity_poly.type
_entity_poly.pdbx_seq_one_letter_code
_entity_poly.pdbx_strand_id
1 'polypeptide(L)' 'MKEKKVQDILAPFLEGTPLKPSVTLADRLIHAVELMVNHNRKYIAVVSKGRPIGVVYLKDAFQELGIKGLTKG' A
#
# COMPACT_ATOMS: atom_id res chain seq x y z
N MET A 1 8.23 -4.12 -18.11
CA MET A 1 7.04 -3.79 -17.29
C MET A 1 7.31 -2.47 -16.59
N LYS A 2 6.40 -1.48 -16.63
CA LYS A 2 6.58 -0.23 -15.88
C LYS A 2 6.53 -0.54 -14.38
N GLU A 3 7.51 -0.08 -13.61
CA GLU A 3 7.46 -0.16 -12.16
C GLU A 3 6.29 0.68 -11.65
N LYS A 4 5.36 0.04 -10.95
CA LYS A 4 4.26 0.71 -10.27
C LYS A 4 4.69 1.14 -8.88
N LYS A 5 4.34 2.35 -8.49
CA LYS A 5 4.78 2.97 -7.24
C LYS A 5 3.60 3.20 -6.30
N VAL A 6 3.91 3.33 -5.01
CA VAL A 6 2.93 3.64 -3.97
C VAL A 6 2.15 4.93 -4.27
N GLN A 7 2.83 5.94 -4.84
CA GLN A 7 2.20 7.21 -5.23
C GLN A 7 1.03 7.07 -6.23
N ASP A 8 0.98 5.98 -7.01
CA ASP A 8 -0.02 5.81 -8.06
C ASP A 8 -1.41 5.47 -7.51
N ILE A 9 -1.50 4.98 -6.26
CA ILE A 9 -2.74 4.51 -5.63
C ILE A 9 -2.89 4.99 -4.18
N LEU A 10 -2.24 6.11 -3.84
CA LEU A 10 -2.30 6.68 -2.51
C LEU A 10 -3.75 7.06 -2.14
N ALA A 11 -4.25 6.51 -1.03
CA ALA A 11 -5.54 6.90 -0.46
C ALA A 11 -5.35 7.85 0.74
N PRO A 12 -6.38 8.64 1.11
CA PRO A 12 -6.35 9.49 2.30
C PRO A 12 -6.00 8.70 3.56
N PHE A 13 -5.26 9.33 4.48
CA PHE A 13 -4.87 8.68 5.73
C PHE A 13 -6.10 8.32 6.56
N LEU A 14 -6.16 7.08 7.04
CA LEU A 14 -7.22 6.58 7.90
C LEU A 14 -6.79 6.71 9.37
N GLU A 15 -7.56 7.44 10.17
CA GLU A 15 -7.32 7.54 11.62
C GLU A 15 -7.27 6.15 12.27
N GLY A 16 -6.29 5.95 13.16
CA GLY A 16 -6.02 4.65 13.79
C GLY A 16 -5.14 3.70 12.98
N THR A 17 -4.69 4.08 11.77
CA THR A 17 -3.73 3.28 11.00
C THR A 17 -2.39 3.18 11.73
N PRO A 18 -1.85 1.97 11.99
CA PRO A 18 -0.55 1.86 12.61
C PRO A 18 0.56 2.33 11.66
N LEU A 19 1.40 3.25 12.14
CA LEU A 19 2.48 3.86 11.36
C LEU A 19 3.66 2.93 11.05
N LYS A 20 3.67 1.72 11.63
CA LYS A 20 4.69 0.69 11.40
C LYS A 20 4.04 -0.68 11.20
N PRO A 21 4.49 -1.50 10.22
CA PRO A 21 5.34 -1.11 9.11
C PRO A 21 4.70 -0.03 8.22
N SER A 22 5.53 0.79 7.55
CA SER A 22 5.10 1.84 6.62
C SER A 22 6.01 1.89 5.40
N VAL A 23 5.50 2.50 4.33
CA VAL A 23 6.20 2.71 3.05
C VAL A 23 6.23 4.19 2.69
N THR A 24 7.07 4.54 1.73
CA THR A 24 7.18 5.88 1.17
C THR A 24 6.56 5.93 -0.23
N LEU A 25 6.31 7.13 -0.75
CA LEU A 25 5.78 7.32 -2.12
C LEU A 25 6.69 6.76 -3.22
N ALA A 26 8.00 6.75 -2.96
CA ALA A 26 9.01 6.28 -3.90
C ALA A 26 9.10 4.75 -3.94
N ASP A 27 8.56 4.07 -2.92
CA ASP A 27 8.64 2.62 -2.83
C ASP A 27 7.79 1.95 -3.91
N ARG A 28 8.27 0.76 -4.29
CA ARG A 28 7.59 -0.11 -5.24
C ARG A 28 6.29 -0.62 -4.63
N LEU A 29 5.25 -0.68 -5.46
CA LEU A 29 3.97 -1.21 -5.05
C LEU A 29 4.07 -2.68 -4.57
N ILE A 30 4.91 -3.48 -5.22
CA ILE A 30 5.18 -4.87 -4.84
C ILE A 30 5.74 -4.94 -3.41
N HIS A 31 6.64 -4.05 -3.04
CA HIS A 31 7.21 -4.02 -1.68
C HIS A 31 6.13 -3.73 -0.62
N ALA A 32 5.21 -2.80 -0.92
CA ALA A 32 4.08 -2.53 -0.05
C ALA A 32 3.16 -3.75 0.11
N VAL A 33 2.92 -4.50 -0.98
CA VAL A 33 2.15 -5.75 -0.96
C VAL A 33 2.84 -6.81 -0.10
N GLU A 34 4.14 -7.02 -0.28
CA GLU A 34 4.92 -7.97 0.53
C GLU A 34 4.82 -7.64 2.02
N LEU A 35 5.01 -6.37 2.39
CA LEU A 35 4.86 -5.94 3.79
C LEU A 35 3.45 -6.16 4.32
N MET A 36 2.42 -5.89 3.52
CA MET A 36 1.03 -6.15 3.91
C MET A 36 0.77 -7.65 4.13
N VAL A 37 1.21 -8.51 3.21
CA VAL A 37 1.01 -9.97 3.31
C VAL A 37 1.80 -10.56 4.47
N ASN A 38 3.08 -10.20 4.62
CA ASN A 38 3.95 -10.71 5.68
C ASN A 38 3.48 -10.31 7.08
N HIS A 39 2.82 -9.16 7.21
CA HIS A 39 2.27 -8.67 8.48
C HIS A 39 0.75 -8.93 8.62
N ASN A 40 0.14 -9.69 7.71
CA ASN A 40 -1.30 -9.98 7.66
C ASN A 40 -2.19 -8.71 7.77
N ARG A 41 -1.82 -7.65 7.03
CA ARG A 41 -2.51 -6.37 7.01
C ARG A 41 -3.23 -6.14 5.69
N LYS A 42 -4.43 -5.56 5.78
CA LYS A 42 -5.23 -5.16 4.61
C LYS A 42 -4.82 -3.80 4.04
N TYR A 43 -4.01 -3.05 4.78
CA TYR A 43 -3.57 -1.71 4.42
C TYR A 43 -2.23 -1.38 5.10
N ILE A 44 -1.48 -0.43 4.53
CA ILE A 44 -0.19 0.03 5.07
C ILE A 44 -0.10 1.55 5.03
N ALA A 45 0.44 2.14 6.10
CA ALA A 45 0.63 3.59 6.17
C ALA A 45 1.70 4.05 5.19
N VAL A 46 1.41 5.14 4.48
CA VAL A 46 2.40 5.85 3.68
C VAL A 46 2.91 7.03 4.47
N VAL A 47 4.21 7.06 4.70
CA VAL A 47 4.90 8.10 5.46
C VAL A 47 5.86 8.87 4.57
N SER A 48 5.93 10.18 4.78
CA SER A 48 6.92 11.06 4.15
C SER A 48 7.51 11.97 5.20
N LYS A 49 8.85 12.00 5.29
CA LYS A 49 9.59 12.79 6.30
C LYS A 49 9.07 12.56 7.74
N GLY A 50 8.72 11.31 8.06
CA GLY A 50 8.21 10.92 9.39
C GLY A 50 6.75 11.28 9.66
N ARG A 51 6.01 11.84 8.69
CA ARG A 51 4.58 12.14 8.83
C ARG A 51 3.74 11.18 7.99
N PRO A 52 2.63 10.63 8.53
CA PRO A 52 1.66 9.93 7.70
C PRO A 52 1.05 10.91 6.70
N ILE A 53 1.06 10.52 5.43
CA ILE A 53 0.47 11.30 4.35
C ILE A 53 -0.70 10.57 3.68
N GLY A 54 -0.83 9.27 3.93
CA GLY A 54 -1.89 8.46 3.36
C GLY A 54 -1.79 7.00 3.76
N VAL A 55 -2.60 6.18 3.09
CA VAL A 55 -2.62 4.74 3.26
C VAL A 55 -2.72 4.08 1.89
N VAL A 56 -2.16 2.89 1.74
CA VAL A 56 -2.41 2.03 0.57
C VAL A 56 -3.15 0.79 1.02
N TYR A 57 -4.23 0.45 0.32
CA TYR A 57 -4.96 -0.78 0.54
C TYR A 57 -4.41 -1.90 -0.33
N LEU A 58 -4.38 -3.11 0.24
CA LEU A 58 -3.95 -4.31 -0.46
C LEU A 58 -4.81 -4.60 -1.71
N LYS A 59 -6.12 -4.32 -1.63
CA LYS A 59 -7.05 -4.49 -2.75
C LYS A 59 -6.70 -3.59 -3.94
N ASP A 60 -6.36 -2.33 -3.66
CA ASP A 60 -6.05 -1.32 -4.68
C ASP A 60 -4.69 -1.66 -5.30
N ALA A 61 -3.75 -2.13 -4.48
CA ALA A 61 -2.46 -2.63 -4.94
C ALA A 61 -2.59 -3.82 -5.90
N PHE A 62 -3.46 -4.79 -5.61
CA PHE A 62 -3.70 -5.92 -6.52
C PHE A 62 -4.37 -5.50 -7.82
N GLN A 63 -5.37 -4.62 -7.74
CA GLN A 63 -6.03 -4.08 -8.93
C GLN A 63 -5.03 -3.35 -9.83
N GLU A 64 -4.17 -2.53 -9.23
CA GLU A 64 -3.15 -1.77 -9.93
C GLU A 64 -2.07 -2.69 -10.53
N LEU A 65 -1.67 -3.76 -9.84
CA LEU A 65 -0.77 -4.78 -10.38
C LEU A 65 -1.41 -5.66 -11.48
N GLY A 66 -2.69 -5.47 -11.80
CA GLY A 66 -3.40 -6.25 -12.80
C GLY A 66 -3.72 -7.68 -12.36
N ILE A 67 -3.64 -7.95 -11.06
CA ILE A 67 -3.93 -9.27 -10.48
C ILE A 67 -5.46 -9.40 -10.35
N LYS A 68 -6.12 -9.69 -11.48
CA LYS A 68 -7.55 -10.04 -11.58
C LYS A 68 -7.74 -11.49 -11.14
N GLY A 69 -7.82 -11.72 -9.82
CA GLY A 69 -8.09 -13.07 -9.29
C GLY A 69 -8.56 -13.13 -7.83
N LEU A 70 -8.32 -12.07 -7.04
CA LEU A 70 -8.59 -12.04 -5.60
C LEU A 70 -9.86 -11.26 -5.20
N THR A 71 -10.68 -10.81 -6.16
CA THR A 71 -11.87 -9.97 -5.91
C THR A 71 -13.19 -10.75 -5.77
N LYS A 72 -13.15 -12.06 -5.46
CA LYS A 72 -14.33 -12.80 -5.00
C LYS A 72 -14.16 -13.16 -3.53
N GLY A 73 -14.92 -12.48 -2.67
CA GLY A 73 -14.98 -12.71 -1.23
C GLY A 73 -15.92 -11.71 -0.60
#